data_AF-A0A943GAM9-F1
#
_entry.id   AF-A0A943GAM9-F1
#
_cell.length_a   1.000
_cell.length_b   1.000
_cell.length_c   1.000
_cell.angle_alpha   90.00
_cell.angle_beta   90.00
_cell.angle_gamma   90.00
#
_symmetry.space_group_name_H-M   'P 1'
#
loop_
_entity.id
_entity.type
_entity.pdbx_description
1 polymer ?
#
loop_
_entity_poly.entity_id
_entity_poly.type
_entity_poly.pdbx_seq_one_letter_code
_entity_poly.pdbx_strand_id
1 'polypeptide(L)'
;NLAAGANPEYVALVVYMPETVGNEANYRGNAIPTIALGLNLTATQDTVESDSFDNTYDENADDALLFDGGTTTINQNVTVLNADGTAVTATGDGTVVNITGGRYDGGAGGNNACVWACPGATVNISDGTFTVGADASGAGNSVIYSTGGTVNISGGFFYTDYSWNNRYYVLNLQNGSGGTIRVTGGTFVNMDPSAGDDVDGGTFVADGYTVVSEVRPDGDIWYTVMKDVQNAADFAGLESLSGDSILSQDITLNLTGYSTSLEVAKTLNLDLNGKTVTLASTNNSNIFYALGVNGGNLTVNGKGTVDATAAEDLYCFHVYAPFYTRGTLTINDGSYYSQTTAVNVQRGVAIINGGFFDCDGSPYTINCIDSAYKNGTANIIVYGGTFVNFDPSNNTAEGAGTNYVAAGYTVVSEEQSNGDIWYTVVPQN
;
A
#
# COMPACT_ATOMS: atom_id res chain seq x y z
N ASN A 1 26.40 -10.82 8.59
CA ASN A 1 26.61 -12.13 7.96
C ASN A 1 27.63 -12.91 8.76
N LEU A 2 27.16 -13.80 9.63
CA LEU A 2 28.03 -14.78 10.28
C LEU A 2 28.19 -15.93 9.28
N ALA A 3 29.38 -16.12 8.73
CA ALA A 3 29.66 -17.22 7.80
C ALA A 3 30.04 -18.48 8.59
N ALA A 4 29.57 -19.65 8.14
CA ALA A 4 29.89 -20.93 8.75
C ALA A 4 31.42 -21.14 8.84
N GLY A 5 31.90 -21.53 10.04
CA GLY A 5 33.33 -21.74 10.30
C GLY A 5 34.19 -20.47 10.38
N ALA A 6 33.59 -19.28 10.28
CA ALA A 6 34.31 -18.03 10.50
C ALA A 6 34.72 -17.89 11.99
N ASN A 7 35.85 -17.23 12.23
CA ASN A 7 36.24 -16.88 13.58
C ASN A 7 35.16 -15.96 14.18
N PRO A 8 34.75 -16.17 15.45
CA PRO A 8 33.73 -15.35 16.08
C PRO A 8 34.15 -13.88 16.09
N GLU A 9 33.25 -13.01 15.65
CA GLU A 9 33.40 -11.57 15.81
C GLU A 9 32.90 -11.16 17.18
N TYR A 10 33.79 -10.62 18.00
CA TYR A 10 33.46 -10.17 19.34
C TYR A 10 33.08 -8.68 19.31
N VAL A 11 31.86 -8.37 19.74
CA VAL A 11 31.45 -7.00 20.05
C VAL A 11 31.62 -6.78 21.54
N ALA A 12 32.49 -5.85 21.93
CA ALA A 12 32.68 -5.45 23.32
C ALA A 12 31.94 -4.13 23.60
N LEU A 13 31.05 -4.14 24.59
CA LEU A 13 30.49 -2.93 25.15
C LEU A 13 31.36 -2.48 26.33
N VAL A 14 32.01 -1.33 26.18
CA VAL A 14 32.83 -0.75 27.24
C VAL A 14 32.08 0.43 27.86
N VAL A 15 31.69 0.29 29.12
CA VAL A 15 31.14 1.40 29.90
C VAL A 15 32.29 2.11 30.59
N TYR A 16 32.57 3.35 30.18
CA TYR A 16 33.65 4.17 30.72
C TYR A 16 33.11 5.25 31.65
N MET A 17 33.63 5.29 32.87
CA MET A 17 33.40 6.39 33.81
C MET A 17 34.68 7.23 33.89
N PRO A 18 34.66 8.55 33.61
CA PRO A 18 35.87 9.35 33.60
C PRO A 18 36.47 9.50 34.99
N GLU A 19 37.79 9.38 35.11
CA GLU A 19 38.52 9.50 36.39
C GLU A 19 38.52 10.91 36.98
N THR A 20 38.11 11.92 36.20
CA THR A 20 38.05 13.33 36.62
C THR A 20 36.76 13.70 37.34
N VAL A 21 35.81 12.76 37.49
CA VAL A 21 34.51 13.03 38.11
C VAL A 21 34.54 12.64 39.59
N GLY A 22 34.27 13.59 40.47
CA GLY A 22 34.24 13.39 41.93
C GLY A 22 32.92 12.83 42.44
N ASN A 23 32.80 12.74 43.78
CA ASN A 23 31.62 12.20 44.48
C ASN A 23 30.32 12.97 44.23
N GLU A 24 30.38 14.12 43.55
CA GLU A 24 29.24 14.91 43.09
C GLU A 24 28.44 14.20 41.99
N ALA A 25 29.03 13.23 41.27
CA ALA A 25 28.32 12.40 40.28
C ALA A 25 27.61 11.18 40.88
N ASN A 26 27.78 10.92 42.18
CA ASN A 26 27.02 9.87 42.85
C ASN A 26 25.57 10.32 43.02
N TYR A 27 24.65 9.50 42.54
CA TYR A 27 23.23 9.73 42.69
C TYR A 27 22.82 9.83 44.17
N ARG A 28 22.05 10.86 44.53
CA ARG A 28 21.59 11.13 45.90
C ARG A 28 20.06 11.24 45.94
N GLY A 29 19.37 10.13 45.73
CA GLY A 29 17.90 10.01 45.85
C GLY A 29 17.46 8.56 46.08
N ASN A 30 16.16 8.29 46.07
CA ASN A 30 15.59 6.95 46.32
C ASN A 30 15.37 6.10 45.05
N ALA A 31 15.54 6.66 43.85
CA ALA A 31 15.35 5.98 42.56
C ALA A 31 16.70 5.68 41.90
N ILE A 32 17.20 4.46 42.07
CA ILE A 32 18.52 4.02 41.60
C ILE A 32 18.64 4.23 40.07
N PRO A 33 19.68 4.91 39.55
CA PRO A 33 19.91 5.03 38.12
C PRO A 33 20.21 3.64 37.55
N THR A 34 19.38 3.19 36.62
CA THR A 34 19.57 1.94 35.87
C THR A 34 19.83 2.28 34.41
N ILE A 35 20.74 1.54 33.79
CA ILE A 35 20.92 1.55 32.34
C ILE A 35 20.39 0.20 31.84
N ALA A 36 19.28 0.24 31.09
CA ALA A 36 18.77 -0.93 30.40
C ALA A 36 19.38 -0.98 29.00
N LEU A 37 20.10 -2.06 28.70
CA LEU A 37 20.72 -2.29 27.40
C LEU A 37 19.99 -3.45 26.73
N GLY A 38 19.42 -3.22 25.56
CA GLY A 38 18.84 -4.25 24.70
C GLY A 38 19.79 -4.59 23.56
N LEU A 39 20.01 -5.88 23.32
CA LEU A 39 20.63 -6.39 22.10
C LEU A 39 19.52 -6.93 21.21
N ASN A 40 19.25 -6.29 20.08
CA ASN A 40 18.41 -6.85 19.03
C ASN A 40 19.31 -7.60 18.06
N LEU A 41 19.27 -8.93 18.14
CA LEU A 41 19.92 -9.81 17.18
C LEU A 41 18.92 -10.14 16.07
N THR A 42 19.12 -9.55 14.90
CA THR A 42 18.40 -9.93 13.69
C THR A 42 19.22 -11.00 12.97
N ALA A 43 18.79 -12.26 13.05
CA ALA A 43 19.39 -13.37 12.34
C ALA A 43 18.36 -13.98 11.37
N THR A 44 18.84 -14.41 10.20
CA THR A 44 18.07 -15.20 9.24
C THR A 44 18.61 -16.62 9.35
N GLN A 45 17.75 -17.60 9.65
CA GLN A 45 18.14 -19.00 9.76
C GLN A 45 18.51 -19.52 8.36
N ASP A 46 19.63 -20.24 8.25
CA ASP A 46 20.03 -20.94 7.03
C ASP A 46 19.44 -22.35 7.09
N THR A 47 18.88 -22.86 5.98
CA THR A 47 18.13 -24.13 5.94
C THR A 47 19.00 -25.39 6.05
N VAL A 48 20.25 -25.23 6.46
CA VAL A 48 21.25 -26.30 6.54
C VAL A 48 22.07 -26.14 7.83
N GLU A 49 21.42 -26.34 8.97
CA GLU A 49 22.13 -26.38 10.26
C GLU A 49 22.66 -27.79 10.56
N SER A 50 23.89 -27.85 11.08
CA SER A 50 24.44 -29.03 11.74
C SER A 50 24.76 -28.62 13.16
N ASP A 51 24.19 -29.32 14.14
CA ASP A 51 24.57 -29.14 15.54
C ASP A 51 25.60 -30.21 15.95
N SER A 52 25.83 -30.37 17.26
CA SER A 52 26.81 -31.34 17.78
C SER A 52 26.28 -32.78 17.85
N PHE A 53 25.02 -33.02 17.46
CA PHE A 53 24.35 -34.30 17.49
C PHE A 53 24.20 -34.86 16.07
N ASP A 54 23.58 -34.12 15.15
CA ASP A 54 23.46 -34.44 13.72
C ASP A 54 22.94 -33.24 12.90
N ASN A 55 22.44 -33.49 11.69
CA ASN A 55 21.84 -32.51 10.78
C ASN A 55 20.33 -32.74 10.58
N THR A 56 19.68 -33.47 11.49
CA THR A 56 18.28 -33.90 11.37
C THR A 56 17.35 -33.21 12.37
N TYR A 57 17.87 -32.30 13.20
CA TYR A 57 17.11 -31.66 14.28
C TYR A 57 15.81 -30.98 13.79
N ASP A 58 15.82 -30.39 12.58
CA ASP A 58 14.66 -29.71 11.98
C ASP A 58 14.00 -30.51 10.84
N GLU A 59 14.40 -31.76 10.59
CA GLU A 59 13.88 -32.54 9.45
C GLU A 59 12.36 -32.77 9.51
N ASN A 60 11.74 -32.54 10.68
CA ASN A 60 10.31 -32.62 10.91
C ASN A 60 9.73 -31.37 11.63
N ALA A 61 10.47 -30.25 11.68
CA ALA A 61 9.96 -29.00 12.23
C ALA A 61 8.99 -28.36 11.22
N ASP A 62 7.75 -28.84 11.20
CA ASP A 62 6.69 -28.31 10.36
C ASP A 62 6.07 -27.07 11.00
N ASP A 63 6.23 -25.90 10.38
CA ASP A 63 5.64 -24.64 10.84
C ASP A 63 4.13 -24.54 10.50
N ALA A 64 3.53 -25.59 9.93
CA ALA A 64 2.11 -25.64 9.60
C ALA A 64 1.20 -25.23 10.78
N LEU A 65 0.27 -24.32 10.49
CA LEU A 65 -0.68 -23.79 11.47
C LEU A 65 -2.05 -24.43 11.29
N LEU A 66 -2.58 -25.05 12.34
CA LEU A 66 -3.93 -25.59 12.39
C LEU A 66 -4.81 -24.80 13.37
N PHE A 67 -5.96 -24.34 12.87
CA PHE A 67 -6.98 -23.67 13.65
C PHE A 67 -8.30 -24.46 13.59
N ASP A 68 -8.81 -24.87 14.74
CA ASP A 68 -10.05 -25.65 14.91
C ASP A 68 -10.93 -25.05 16.01
N GLY A 69 -11.20 -23.74 15.90
CA GLY A 69 -12.12 -23.00 16.74
C GLY A 69 -11.72 -21.55 17.00
N GLY A 70 -12.71 -20.72 17.34
CA GLY A 70 -12.51 -19.35 17.78
C GLY A 70 -12.06 -18.39 16.67
N THR A 71 -11.57 -17.22 17.07
CA THR A 71 -11.05 -16.20 16.15
C THR A 71 -9.59 -15.92 16.47
N THR A 72 -8.73 -16.06 15.48
CA THR A 72 -7.29 -15.83 15.60
C THR A 72 -6.83 -14.84 14.54
N THR A 73 -5.88 -13.96 14.88
CA THR A 73 -5.21 -13.08 13.94
C THR A 73 -3.73 -13.46 13.87
N ILE A 74 -3.21 -13.67 12.66
CA ILE A 74 -1.82 -14.05 12.42
C ILE A 74 -1.13 -13.08 11.47
N ASN A 75 0.16 -12.87 11.73
CA ASN A 75 1.09 -12.11 10.90
C ASN A 75 2.50 -12.65 11.18
N GLN A 76 2.84 -13.75 10.53
CA GLN A 76 4.12 -14.44 10.71
C GLN A 76 4.54 -15.10 9.41
N ASN A 77 5.78 -15.58 9.38
CA ASN A 77 6.26 -16.38 8.27
C ASN A 77 6.06 -17.86 8.61
N VAL A 78 5.63 -18.65 7.63
CA VAL A 78 5.42 -20.10 7.72
C VAL A 78 6.01 -20.72 6.48
N THR A 79 6.84 -21.75 6.65
CA THR A 79 7.33 -22.56 5.53
C THR A 79 7.09 -24.03 5.86
N VAL A 80 6.23 -24.67 5.08
CA VAL A 80 6.00 -26.12 5.19
C VAL A 80 7.10 -26.85 4.43
N LEU A 81 7.72 -27.82 5.08
CA LEU A 81 8.81 -28.62 4.48
C LEU A 81 8.35 -30.01 4.02
N ASN A 82 7.21 -30.47 4.54
CA ASN A 82 6.70 -31.82 4.30
C ASN A 82 5.83 -31.89 3.03
N ALA A 83 5.88 -33.02 2.35
CA ALA A 83 4.90 -33.37 1.32
C ALA A 83 3.49 -33.49 1.94
N ASP A 84 2.46 -33.16 1.16
CA ASP A 84 1.05 -33.18 1.58
C ASP A 84 0.72 -32.24 2.76
N GLY A 85 1.59 -31.27 3.06
CA GLY A 85 1.40 -30.29 4.12
C GLY A 85 0.62 -29.05 3.68
N THR A 86 0.16 -28.25 4.65
CA THR A 86 -0.52 -26.98 4.41
C THR A 86 -0.04 -25.92 5.39
N ALA A 87 0.34 -24.72 4.92
CA ALA A 87 0.87 -23.68 5.79
C ALA A 87 -0.17 -23.17 6.79
N VAL A 88 -1.42 -23.00 6.34
CA VAL A 88 -2.54 -22.61 7.20
C VAL A 88 -3.77 -23.46 6.90
N THR A 89 -4.22 -24.25 7.87
CA THR A 89 -5.49 -24.97 7.83
C THR A 89 -6.47 -24.36 8.82
N ALA A 90 -7.61 -23.89 8.31
CA ALA A 90 -8.74 -23.44 9.13
C ALA A 90 -9.89 -24.44 8.98
N THR A 91 -10.29 -25.05 10.08
CA THR A 91 -11.35 -26.07 10.13
C THR A 91 -12.27 -25.86 11.32
N GLY A 92 -13.41 -26.55 11.35
CA GLY A 92 -14.39 -26.46 12.43
C GLY A 92 -15.35 -25.27 12.28
N ASP A 93 -16.60 -25.50 12.68
CA ASP A 93 -17.67 -24.51 12.59
C ASP A 93 -17.37 -23.27 13.45
N GLY A 94 -17.39 -22.09 12.83
CA GLY A 94 -17.18 -20.82 13.51
C GLY A 94 -15.71 -20.44 13.73
N THR A 95 -14.78 -21.20 13.18
CA THR A 95 -13.36 -20.83 13.14
C THR A 95 -13.15 -19.66 12.20
N VAL A 96 -12.45 -18.62 12.67
CA VAL A 96 -12.09 -17.44 11.89
C VAL A 96 -10.59 -17.20 12.01
N VAL A 97 -9.89 -17.21 10.88
CA VAL A 97 -8.46 -16.88 10.81
C VAL A 97 -8.30 -15.58 10.02
N ASN A 98 -7.76 -14.54 10.66
CA ASN A 98 -7.46 -13.25 10.04
C ASN A 98 -5.96 -13.17 9.76
N ILE A 99 -5.57 -13.27 8.50
CA ILE A 99 -4.18 -13.13 8.05
C ILE A 99 -3.95 -11.67 7.64
N THR A 100 -3.09 -10.97 8.37
CA THR A 100 -2.86 -9.52 8.19
C THR A 100 -1.49 -9.18 7.60
N GLY A 101 -0.73 -10.19 7.19
CA GLY A 101 0.62 -10.06 6.66
C GLY A 101 1.43 -11.34 6.86
N GLY A 102 2.71 -11.29 6.50
CA GLY A 102 3.64 -12.41 6.57
C GLY A 102 3.81 -13.17 5.26
N ARG A 103 4.72 -14.15 5.24
CA ARG A 103 4.99 -15.03 4.10
C ARG A 103 4.62 -16.47 4.44
N TYR A 104 3.68 -17.03 3.70
CA TYR A 104 3.21 -18.41 3.90
C TYR A 104 3.59 -19.23 2.68
N ASP A 105 4.33 -20.32 2.91
CA ASP A 105 4.75 -21.29 1.90
C ASP A 105 4.13 -22.65 2.21
N GLY A 106 3.27 -23.12 1.31
CA GLY A 106 2.65 -24.44 1.42
C GLY A 106 3.61 -25.61 1.25
N GLY A 107 4.86 -25.37 0.86
CA GLY A 107 5.84 -26.42 0.62
C GLY A 107 5.64 -27.10 -0.74
N ALA A 108 6.21 -28.28 -0.90
CA ALA A 108 6.20 -29.02 -2.17
C ALA A 108 6.32 -30.53 -1.93
N GLY A 109 6.20 -31.32 -3.02
CA GLY A 109 6.49 -32.74 -3.03
C GLY A 109 5.29 -33.66 -2.79
N GLY A 110 4.10 -33.10 -2.57
CA GLY A 110 2.82 -33.82 -2.48
C GLY A 110 1.64 -32.93 -2.85
N ASN A 111 0.44 -33.28 -2.37
CA ASN A 111 -0.77 -32.47 -2.56
C ASN A 111 -0.81 -31.31 -1.56
N ASN A 112 0.22 -30.47 -1.61
CA ASN A 112 0.39 -29.35 -0.70
C ASN A 112 -0.62 -28.23 -0.98
N ALA A 113 -0.84 -27.37 0.00
CA ALA A 113 -1.58 -26.12 -0.19
C ALA A 113 -0.97 -25.01 0.66
N CYS A 114 -1.13 -23.74 0.27
CA CYS A 114 -0.69 -22.65 1.16
C CYS A 114 -1.74 -22.39 2.25
N VAL A 115 -2.99 -22.17 1.86
CA VAL A 115 -4.11 -21.91 2.77
C VAL A 115 -5.25 -22.84 2.42
N TRP A 116 -5.78 -23.55 3.42
CA TRP A 116 -6.94 -24.43 3.27
C TRP A 116 -8.06 -24.03 4.22
N ALA A 117 -9.17 -23.55 3.65
CA ALA A 117 -10.42 -23.30 4.35
C ALA A 117 -11.36 -24.52 4.24
N CYS A 118 -11.48 -25.28 5.32
CA CYS A 118 -12.39 -26.43 5.43
C CYS A 118 -13.84 -25.97 5.72
N PRO A 119 -14.85 -26.87 5.59
CA PRO A 119 -16.24 -26.55 5.91
C PRO A 119 -16.41 -25.90 7.28
N GLY A 120 -17.25 -24.85 7.34
CA GLY A 120 -17.57 -24.15 8.57
C GLY A 120 -16.56 -23.08 9.01
N ALA A 121 -15.35 -23.07 8.43
CA ALA A 121 -14.31 -22.09 8.72
C ALA A 121 -14.33 -20.89 7.78
N THR A 122 -13.82 -19.76 8.26
CA THR A 122 -13.61 -18.53 7.50
C THR A 122 -12.15 -18.09 7.59
N VAL A 123 -11.53 -17.80 6.45
CA VAL A 123 -10.20 -17.17 6.37
C VAL A 123 -10.34 -15.79 5.76
N ASN A 124 -9.91 -14.75 6.47
CA ASN A 124 -9.87 -13.38 5.97
C ASN A 124 -8.40 -13.00 5.73
N ILE A 125 -8.05 -12.63 4.51
CA ILE A 125 -6.69 -12.26 4.11
C ILE A 125 -6.70 -10.78 3.72
N SER A 126 -6.03 -9.94 4.51
CA SER A 126 -5.93 -8.51 4.21
C SER A 126 -4.59 -8.11 3.60
N ASP A 127 -3.54 -8.91 3.84
CA ASP A 127 -2.21 -8.73 3.28
C ASP A 127 -1.39 -10.03 3.44
N GLY A 128 -0.19 -10.07 2.87
CA GLY A 128 0.76 -11.19 2.97
C GLY A 128 1.22 -11.68 1.60
N THR A 129 2.16 -12.62 1.61
CA THR A 129 2.63 -13.31 0.39
C THR A 129 2.39 -14.80 0.53
N PHE A 130 1.78 -15.40 -0.48
CA PHE A 130 1.30 -16.79 -0.44
C PHE A 130 1.80 -17.55 -1.66
N THR A 131 2.42 -18.70 -1.43
CA THR A 131 2.82 -19.60 -2.51
C THR A 131 2.78 -21.06 -2.09
N VAL A 132 2.83 -21.94 -3.09
CA VAL A 132 3.02 -23.37 -2.91
C VAL A 132 3.80 -23.91 -4.10
N GLY A 133 4.67 -24.89 -3.85
CA GLY A 133 5.41 -25.60 -4.86
C GLY A 133 4.63 -26.74 -5.51
N ALA A 134 5.26 -27.43 -6.47
CA ALA A 134 4.65 -28.55 -7.17
C ALA A 134 4.44 -29.80 -6.32
N ASP A 135 3.55 -30.67 -6.80
CA ASP A 135 3.39 -32.03 -6.31
C ASP A 135 4.59 -32.94 -6.67
N ALA A 136 4.53 -34.21 -6.23
CA ALA A 136 5.56 -35.21 -6.51
C ALA A 136 5.83 -35.45 -8.01
N SER A 137 4.88 -35.10 -8.88
CA SER A 137 4.97 -35.23 -10.34
C SER A 137 5.43 -33.96 -11.05
N GLY A 138 5.62 -32.86 -10.31
CA GLY A 138 5.96 -31.55 -10.86
C GLY A 138 4.75 -30.71 -11.28
N ALA A 139 3.53 -31.11 -10.93
CA ALA A 139 2.30 -30.39 -11.26
C ALA A 139 1.93 -29.35 -10.18
N GLY A 140 1.23 -28.29 -10.58
CA GLY A 140 0.84 -27.20 -9.70
C GLY A 140 -0.15 -27.59 -8.60
N ASN A 141 0.11 -27.08 -7.39
CA ASN A 141 -0.76 -27.18 -6.21
C ASN A 141 -1.60 -25.91 -6.02
N SER A 142 -2.51 -25.94 -5.04
CA SER A 142 -3.41 -24.82 -4.74
C SER A 142 -2.79 -23.83 -3.75
N VAL A 143 -2.66 -22.56 -4.11
CA VAL A 143 -2.21 -21.54 -3.15
C VAL A 143 -3.33 -21.31 -2.14
N ILE A 144 -4.50 -20.86 -2.58
CA ILE A 144 -5.70 -20.74 -1.74
C ILE A 144 -6.70 -21.81 -2.15
N TYR A 145 -7.04 -22.67 -1.20
CA TYR A 145 -7.95 -23.80 -1.41
C TYR A 145 -9.13 -23.75 -0.44
N SER A 146 -10.36 -23.89 -0.97
CA SER A 146 -11.54 -24.08 -0.15
C SER A 146 -12.26 -25.37 -0.49
N THR A 147 -12.60 -26.15 0.54
CA THR A 147 -13.37 -27.39 0.43
C THR A 147 -14.74 -27.29 1.09
N GLY A 148 -15.33 -26.09 1.09
CA GLY A 148 -16.58 -25.78 1.79
C GLY A 148 -16.47 -24.64 2.80
N GLY A 149 -15.26 -24.11 3.02
CA GLY A 149 -15.02 -22.93 3.84
C GLY A 149 -15.23 -21.62 3.06
N THR A 150 -15.13 -20.50 3.78
CA THR A 150 -15.18 -19.15 3.20
C THR A 150 -13.80 -18.51 3.22
N VAL A 151 -13.36 -17.98 2.09
CA VAL A 151 -12.14 -17.15 2.02
C VAL A 151 -12.50 -15.76 1.51
N ASN A 152 -12.17 -14.73 2.29
CA ASN A 152 -12.30 -13.33 1.90
C ASN A 152 -10.91 -12.74 1.70
N ILE A 153 -10.62 -12.20 0.53
CA ILE A 153 -9.32 -11.62 0.18
C ILE A 153 -9.51 -10.13 -0.12
N SER A 154 -8.91 -9.27 0.69
CA SER A 154 -8.91 -7.82 0.48
C SER A 154 -7.52 -7.25 0.14
N GLY A 155 -6.48 -8.10 0.09
CA GLY A 155 -5.11 -7.72 -0.22
C GLY A 155 -4.17 -8.93 -0.17
N GLY A 156 -2.90 -8.69 -0.46
CA GLY A 156 -1.85 -9.72 -0.51
C GLY A 156 -1.39 -10.05 -1.93
N PHE A 157 -0.31 -10.83 -2.01
CA PHE A 157 0.33 -11.28 -3.24
C PHE A 157 0.33 -12.81 -3.33
N PHE A 158 -0.25 -13.36 -4.39
CA PHE A 158 -0.52 -14.79 -4.52
C PHE A 158 0.09 -15.31 -5.82
N TYR A 159 0.96 -16.30 -5.73
CA TYR A 159 1.64 -16.86 -6.89
C TYR A 159 2.01 -18.32 -6.70
N THR A 160 2.20 -19.02 -7.80
CA THR A 160 2.90 -20.30 -7.86
C THR A 160 3.56 -20.40 -9.24
N ASP A 161 4.76 -20.94 -9.29
CA ASP A 161 5.49 -21.13 -10.56
C ASP A 161 5.03 -22.39 -11.29
N TYR A 162 4.10 -23.14 -10.71
CA TYR A 162 3.72 -24.47 -11.15
C TYR A 162 2.26 -24.47 -11.60
N SER A 163 2.03 -24.93 -12.82
CA SER A 163 0.69 -25.12 -13.37
C SER A 163 0.34 -26.61 -13.43
N TRP A 164 -0.96 -26.90 -13.37
CA TRP A 164 -1.50 -28.21 -13.73
C TRP A 164 -2.46 -28.01 -14.89
N ASN A 165 -2.31 -28.80 -15.95
CA ASN A 165 -3.13 -28.69 -17.17
C ASN A 165 -3.21 -27.27 -17.76
N ASN A 166 -2.06 -26.56 -17.80
CA ASN A 166 -1.93 -25.16 -18.24
C ASN A 166 -2.72 -24.13 -17.40
N ARG A 167 -3.04 -24.46 -16.15
CA ARG A 167 -3.70 -23.55 -15.21
C ARG A 167 -2.89 -23.42 -13.93
N TYR A 168 -2.72 -22.18 -13.47
CA TYR A 168 -2.15 -21.88 -12.16
C TYR A 168 -3.27 -21.87 -11.12
N TYR A 169 -3.24 -22.80 -10.17
CA TYR A 169 -4.25 -22.92 -9.12
C TYR A 169 -3.96 -21.96 -7.96
N VAL A 170 -3.90 -20.67 -8.26
CA VAL A 170 -3.70 -19.64 -7.23
C VAL A 170 -4.93 -19.54 -6.34
N LEU A 171 -6.13 -19.56 -6.93
CA LEU A 171 -7.40 -19.71 -6.23
C LEU A 171 -8.07 -20.97 -6.76
N ASN A 172 -8.55 -21.81 -5.85
CA ASN A 172 -9.16 -23.08 -6.20
C ASN A 172 -10.32 -23.43 -5.25
N LEU A 173 -11.45 -23.83 -5.81
CA LEU A 173 -12.52 -24.48 -5.08
C LEU A 173 -12.48 -25.98 -5.32
N GLN A 174 -12.71 -26.77 -4.28
CA GLN A 174 -13.03 -28.17 -4.50
C GLN A 174 -14.38 -28.26 -5.21
N ASN A 175 -14.39 -28.89 -6.38
CA ASN A 175 -15.57 -29.06 -7.23
C ASN A 175 -16.81 -29.45 -6.44
N GLY A 176 -17.84 -28.60 -6.48
CA GLY A 176 -19.13 -28.86 -5.83
C GLY A 176 -19.09 -28.89 -4.30
N SER A 177 -18.02 -28.41 -3.65
CA SER A 177 -17.92 -28.35 -2.18
C SER A 177 -18.83 -27.29 -1.55
N GLY A 178 -19.31 -26.32 -2.34
CA GLY A 178 -20.04 -25.15 -1.83
C GLY A 178 -19.16 -24.15 -1.08
N GLY A 179 -17.83 -24.30 -1.16
CA GLY A 179 -16.89 -23.31 -0.65
C GLY A 179 -16.99 -21.99 -1.42
N THR A 180 -16.52 -20.91 -0.81
CA THR A 180 -16.54 -19.59 -1.43
C THR A 180 -15.18 -18.91 -1.32
N ILE A 181 -14.78 -18.22 -2.38
CA ILE A 181 -13.66 -17.28 -2.39
C ILE A 181 -14.20 -15.96 -2.93
N ARG A 182 -14.03 -14.88 -2.17
CA ARG A 182 -14.46 -13.53 -2.53
C ARG A 182 -13.28 -12.58 -2.49
N VAL A 183 -13.01 -11.91 -3.61
CA VAL A 183 -11.84 -11.05 -3.80
C VAL A 183 -12.28 -9.60 -3.99
N THR A 184 -11.78 -8.72 -3.13
CA THR A 184 -11.95 -7.26 -3.16
C THR A 184 -10.60 -6.52 -3.23
N GLY A 185 -9.49 -7.25 -3.35
CA GLY A 185 -8.15 -6.69 -3.44
C GLY A 185 -7.09 -7.78 -3.56
N GLY A 186 -5.85 -7.38 -3.83
CA GLY A 186 -4.69 -8.27 -3.96
C GLY A 186 -4.26 -8.50 -5.42
N THR A 187 -3.08 -9.08 -5.56
CA THR A 187 -2.43 -9.36 -6.85
C THR A 187 -2.19 -10.86 -7.02
N PHE A 188 -2.60 -11.40 -8.16
CA PHE A 188 -2.58 -12.82 -8.50
C PHE A 188 -1.73 -13.02 -9.75
N VAL A 189 -0.70 -13.85 -9.65
CA VAL A 189 0.23 -14.11 -10.76
C VAL A 189 -0.31 -15.24 -11.64
N ASN A 190 -0.39 -14.98 -12.95
CA ASN A 190 -0.81 -15.91 -14.01
C ASN A 190 -2.21 -16.52 -13.85
N MET A 191 -3.04 -15.98 -12.96
CA MET A 191 -4.42 -16.40 -12.75
C MET A 191 -5.32 -15.16 -12.65
N ASP A 192 -6.24 -15.01 -13.60
CA ASP A 192 -7.25 -13.94 -13.59
C ASP A 192 -8.39 -14.32 -12.63
N PRO A 193 -8.54 -13.65 -11.47
CA PRO A 193 -9.59 -14.00 -10.51
C PRO A 193 -11.00 -13.76 -11.05
N SER A 194 -11.16 -12.95 -12.11
CA SER A 194 -12.48 -12.75 -12.76
C SER A 194 -12.89 -13.91 -13.65
N ALA A 195 -11.96 -14.78 -14.04
CA ALA A 195 -12.25 -15.99 -14.80
C ALA A 195 -12.89 -17.10 -13.95
N GLY A 196 -12.90 -16.94 -12.62
CA GLY A 196 -13.53 -17.86 -11.68
C GLY A 196 -12.86 -19.22 -11.60
N ASP A 197 -13.60 -20.17 -11.02
CA ASP A 197 -13.18 -21.56 -10.85
C ASP A 197 -13.22 -22.32 -12.18
N ASP A 198 -12.42 -23.38 -12.34
CA ASP A 198 -12.36 -24.14 -13.60
C ASP A 198 -13.59 -25.03 -13.84
N VAL A 199 -14.21 -25.55 -12.77
CA VAL A 199 -15.38 -26.43 -12.85
C VAL A 199 -16.64 -25.72 -12.40
N ASP A 200 -16.60 -25.03 -11.25
CA ASP A 200 -17.76 -24.35 -10.70
C ASP A 200 -18.02 -23.00 -11.42
N GLY A 201 -17.03 -22.48 -12.15
CA GLY A 201 -17.13 -21.28 -12.99
C GLY A 201 -17.30 -19.98 -12.19
N GLY A 202 -18.01 -19.02 -12.78
CA GLY A 202 -18.34 -17.74 -12.15
C GLY A 202 -17.18 -16.75 -12.14
N THR A 203 -17.08 -15.97 -11.06
CA THR A 203 -16.00 -15.01 -10.80
C THR A 203 -15.69 -15.03 -9.31
N PHE A 204 -14.42 -14.92 -8.95
CA PHE A 204 -14.03 -14.70 -7.56
C PHE A 204 -14.09 -13.21 -7.16
N VAL A 205 -14.14 -12.31 -8.14
CA VAL A 205 -14.15 -10.85 -7.93
C VAL A 205 -15.53 -10.41 -7.47
N ALA A 206 -15.56 -9.65 -6.38
CA ALA A 206 -16.77 -9.09 -5.82
C ALA A 206 -17.39 -7.99 -6.71
N ASP A 207 -18.72 -7.86 -6.64
CA ASP A 207 -19.44 -6.74 -7.28
C ASP A 207 -18.85 -5.37 -6.88
N GLY A 208 -18.69 -4.51 -7.87
CA GLY A 208 -18.11 -3.17 -7.72
C GLY A 208 -16.57 -3.16 -7.66
N TYR A 209 -15.91 -4.27 -7.96
CA TYR A 209 -14.47 -4.38 -8.13
C TYR A 209 -14.13 -4.84 -9.55
N THR A 210 -12.91 -4.53 -10.01
CA THR A 210 -12.42 -4.86 -11.36
C THR A 210 -11.01 -5.43 -11.31
N VAL A 211 -10.57 -6.06 -12.40
CA VAL A 211 -9.23 -6.63 -12.56
C VAL A 211 -8.44 -5.80 -13.56
N VAL A 212 -7.24 -5.38 -13.16
CA VAL A 212 -6.23 -4.78 -14.04
C VAL A 212 -5.12 -5.79 -14.26
N SER A 213 -4.68 -5.97 -15.51
CA SER A 213 -3.57 -6.87 -15.83
C SER A 213 -2.32 -6.10 -16.27
N GLU A 214 -1.15 -6.59 -15.86
CA GLU A 214 0.16 -6.08 -16.26
C GLU A 214 1.04 -7.26 -16.69
N VAL A 215 1.62 -7.19 -17.89
CA VAL A 215 2.64 -8.16 -18.31
C VAL A 215 4.01 -7.70 -17.79
N ARG A 216 4.64 -8.53 -16.98
CA ARG A 216 5.93 -8.27 -16.34
C ARG A 216 7.10 -8.64 -17.28
N PRO A 217 8.31 -8.12 -17.06
CA PRO A 217 9.46 -8.37 -17.94
C PRO A 217 9.89 -9.85 -18.06
N ASP A 218 9.57 -10.67 -17.05
CA ASP A 218 9.78 -12.13 -17.03
C ASP A 218 8.72 -12.90 -17.83
N GLY A 219 7.67 -12.24 -18.29
CA GLY A 219 6.57 -12.83 -19.05
C GLY A 219 5.35 -13.20 -18.21
N ASP A 220 5.44 -13.11 -16.88
CA ASP A 220 4.29 -13.33 -16.00
C ASP A 220 3.26 -12.23 -16.18
N ILE A 221 1.99 -12.58 -16.00
CA ILE A 221 0.89 -11.63 -16.00
C ILE A 221 0.41 -11.44 -14.56
N TRP A 222 0.47 -10.22 -14.07
CA TRP A 222 -0.04 -9.87 -12.75
C TRP A 222 -1.46 -9.33 -12.90
N TYR A 223 -2.41 -9.95 -12.21
CA TYR A 223 -3.80 -9.53 -12.15
C TYR A 223 -4.07 -8.89 -10.79
N THR A 224 -4.37 -7.60 -10.74
CA THR A 224 -4.66 -6.88 -9.50
C THR A 224 -6.13 -6.50 -9.43
N VAL A 225 -6.78 -6.86 -8.32
CA VAL A 225 -8.17 -6.50 -8.06
C VAL A 225 -8.24 -5.17 -7.34
N MET A 226 -9.06 -4.25 -7.85
CA MET A 226 -9.20 -2.90 -7.31
C MET A 226 -10.67 -2.49 -7.21
N LYS A 227 -10.99 -1.56 -6.31
CA LYS A 227 -12.33 -0.96 -6.27
C LYS A 227 -12.59 -0.21 -7.58
N ASP A 228 -13.65 -0.57 -8.27
CA ASP A 228 -14.05 0.07 -9.51
C ASP A 228 -14.91 1.30 -9.23
N VAL A 229 -14.52 2.44 -9.79
CA VAL A 229 -15.17 3.73 -9.59
C VAL A 229 -15.76 4.20 -10.92
N GLN A 230 -17.09 4.10 -11.03
CA GLN A 230 -17.81 4.33 -12.28
C GLN A 230 -18.64 5.62 -12.27
N ASN A 231 -18.90 6.18 -11.10
CA ASN A 231 -19.77 7.34 -10.93
C ASN A 231 -19.43 8.11 -9.65
N ALA A 232 -20.07 9.26 -9.46
CA ALA A 232 -19.84 10.14 -8.31
C ALA A 232 -20.18 9.49 -6.96
N ALA A 233 -21.13 8.55 -6.90
CA ALA A 233 -21.48 7.85 -5.66
C ALA A 233 -20.39 6.84 -5.26
N ASP A 234 -19.83 6.11 -6.23
CA ASP A 234 -18.67 5.24 -5.98
C ASP A 234 -17.47 6.07 -5.49
N PHE A 235 -17.23 7.22 -6.13
CA PHE A 235 -16.14 8.13 -5.78
C PHE A 235 -16.27 8.68 -4.35
N ALA A 236 -17.47 9.10 -3.97
CA ALA A 236 -17.77 9.52 -2.60
C ALA A 236 -17.55 8.39 -1.58
N GLY A 237 -17.91 7.15 -1.93
CA GLY A 237 -17.76 5.98 -1.07
C GLY A 237 -16.31 5.62 -0.73
N LEU A 238 -15.33 6.14 -1.46
CA LEU A 238 -13.91 5.89 -1.24
C LEU A 238 -13.42 6.35 0.14
N GLU A 239 -14.08 7.33 0.78
CA GLU A 239 -13.73 7.81 2.13
C GLU A 239 -13.73 6.71 3.19
N SER A 240 -14.54 5.67 2.98
CA SER A 240 -14.71 4.54 3.90
C SER A 240 -13.69 3.43 3.69
N LEU A 241 -13.01 3.43 2.54
CA LEU A 241 -12.16 2.34 2.08
C LEU A 241 -10.70 2.49 2.51
N SER A 242 -9.96 1.40 2.38
CA SER A 242 -8.50 1.41 2.37
C SER A 242 -8.03 0.52 1.24
N GLY A 243 -6.88 0.84 0.63
CA GLY A 243 -6.33 0.09 -0.49
C GLY A 243 -6.55 0.76 -1.84
N ASP A 244 -6.59 -0.06 -2.89
CA ASP A 244 -6.48 0.40 -4.27
C ASP A 244 -7.85 0.59 -4.95
N SER A 245 -8.00 1.71 -5.64
CA SER A 245 -9.18 2.07 -6.41
C SER A 245 -8.78 2.60 -7.78
N ILE A 246 -9.62 2.37 -8.78
CA ILE A 246 -9.37 2.78 -10.16
C ILE A 246 -10.59 3.45 -10.78
N LEU A 247 -10.36 4.54 -11.51
CA LEU A 247 -11.41 5.14 -12.33
C LEU A 247 -11.59 4.33 -13.61
N SER A 248 -12.81 3.86 -13.87
CA SER A 248 -13.17 3.28 -15.17
C SER A 248 -13.97 4.23 -16.04
N GLN A 249 -14.47 5.32 -15.45
CA GLN A 249 -15.24 6.37 -16.12
C GLN A 249 -14.79 7.76 -15.67
N ASP A 250 -15.10 8.77 -16.49
CA ASP A 250 -15.00 10.16 -16.07
C ASP A 250 -16.08 10.46 -15.01
N ILE A 251 -15.68 11.19 -13.97
CA ILE A 251 -16.50 11.51 -12.81
C ILE A 251 -16.76 13.01 -12.77
N THR A 252 -18.03 13.40 -12.69
CA THR A 252 -18.41 14.80 -12.47
C THR A 252 -19.02 14.98 -11.08
N LEU A 253 -18.39 15.83 -10.27
CA LEU A 253 -18.81 16.16 -8.91
C LEU A 253 -19.65 17.44 -8.93
N ASN A 254 -20.87 17.36 -8.41
CA ASN A 254 -21.75 18.49 -8.15
C ASN A 254 -22.10 18.48 -6.66
N LEU A 255 -21.31 19.23 -5.88
CA LEU A 255 -21.39 19.18 -4.42
C LEU A 255 -22.56 20.07 -3.95
N THR A 256 -23.60 19.45 -3.41
CA THR A 256 -24.81 20.14 -2.94
C THR A 256 -25.13 19.85 -1.48
N GLY A 257 -25.33 20.87 -0.65
CA GLY A 257 -25.52 20.68 0.79
C GLY A 257 -24.29 20.07 1.48
N TYR A 258 -24.48 19.28 2.55
CA TYR A 258 -23.38 18.57 3.23
C TYR A 258 -22.86 17.32 2.45
N SER A 259 -23.08 17.23 1.13
CA SER A 259 -22.66 16.06 0.34
C SER A 259 -21.15 16.06 0.01
N THR A 260 -20.48 15.05 0.57
CA THR A 260 -19.47 14.14 -0.03
C THR A 260 -18.43 14.71 -1.00
N SER A 261 -17.65 15.72 -0.62
CA SER A 261 -16.24 15.68 -1.08
C SER A 261 -15.61 14.41 -0.56
N LEU A 262 -14.74 13.78 -1.34
CA LEU A 262 -13.96 12.64 -0.85
C LEU A 262 -13.07 13.11 0.29
N GLU A 263 -13.26 12.59 1.51
CA GLU A 263 -12.46 12.91 2.69
C GLU A 263 -11.60 11.72 3.12
N VAL A 264 -10.36 11.66 2.64
CA VAL A 264 -9.46 10.54 2.91
C VAL A 264 -8.91 10.61 4.33
N ALA A 265 -9.46 9.79 5.22
CA ALA A 265 -9.02 9.63 6.61
C ALA A 265 -8.19 8.34 6.85
N LYS A 266 -8.09 7.47 5.85
CA LYS A 266 -7.33 6.21 5.87
C LYS A 266 -6.26 6.21 4.76
N THR A 267 -5.70 5.06 4.40
CA THR A 267 -4.79 4.93 3.25
C THR A 267 -5.57 4.53 1.99
N LEU A 268 -5.63 5.43 1.01
CA LEU A 268 -6.27 5.24 -0.28
C LEU A 268 -5.26 5.44 -1.40
N ASN A 269 -5.17 4.49 -2.32
CA ASN A 269 -4.46 4.65 -3.58
C ASN A 269 -5.50 4.75 -4.70
N LEU A 270 -5.51 5.87 -5.41
CA LEU A 270 -6.42 6.12 -6.52
C LEU A 270 -5.63 6.19 -7.83
N ASP A 271 -5.93 5.28 -8.76
CA ASP A 271 -5.46 5.35 -10.14
C ASP A 271 -6.49 6.09 -11.01
N LEU A 272 -6.06 7.21 -11.60
CA LEU A 272 -6.89 8.01 -12.50
C LEU A 272 -7.13 7.31 -13.84
N ASN A 273 -6.28 6.38 -14.27
CA ASN A 273 -6.49 5.49 -15.42
C ASN A 273 -6.97 6.18 -16.72
N GLY A 274 -6.37 7.33 -17.01
CA GLY A 274 -6.65 8.19 -18.14
C GLY A 274 -7.99 8.93 -18.06
N LYS A 275 -8.69 8.87 -16.93
CA LYS A 275 -10.01 9.47 -16.70
C LYS A 275 -9.90 10.83 -16.03
N THR A 276 -11.01 11.55 -16.06
CA THR A 276 -11.15 12.89 -15.51
C THR A 276 -12.07 12.89 -14.30
N VAL A 277 -11.66 13.54 -13.21
CA VAL A 277 -12.53 13.98 -12.11
C VAL A 277 -12.76 15.47 -12.25
N THR A 278 -13.97 15.89 -12.60
CA THR A 278 -14.34 17.31 -12.73
C THR A 278 -15.15 17.75 -11.53
N LEU A 279 -14.66 18.74 -10.78
CA LEU A 279 -15.45 19.50 -9.82
C LEU A 279 -16.20 20.62 -10.54
N ALA A 280 -17.43 20.32 -10.99
CA ALA A 280 -18.20 21.20 -11.85
C ALA A 280 -18.89 22.34 -11.09
N SER A 281 -19.30 22.11 -9.84
CA SER A 281 -19.86 23.15 -8.97
C SER A 281 -19.89 22.70 -7.50
N THR A 282 -19.90 23.69 -6.60
CA THR A 282 -20.24 23.54 -5.19
C THR A 282 -21.18 24.66 -4.78
N ASN A 283 -22.18 24.37 -3.95
CA ASN A 283 -22.96 25.39 -3.26
C ASN A 283 -22.66 25.45 -1.75
N ASN A 284 -21.61 24.76 -1.31
CA ASN A 284 -21.20 24.64 0.07
C ASN A 284 -19.92 25.44 0.31
N SER A 285 -20.03 26.50 1.10
CA SER A 285 -18.89 27.38 1.43
C SER A 285 -17.79 26.71 2.25
N ASN A 286 -18.00 25.49 2.74
CA ASN A 286 -17.00 24.72 3.49
C ASN A 286 -16.26 23.69 2.62
N ILE A 287 -16.72 23.46 1.39
CA ILE A 287 -16.13 22.46 0.50
C ILE A 287 -15.76 23.12 -0.82
N PHE A 288 -14.45 23.28 -1.00
CA PHE A 288 -13.83 24.03 -2.08
C PHE A 288 -12.74 23.19 -2.76
N TYR A 289 -12.87 21.86 -2.75
CA TYR A 289 -11.89 20.94 -3.33
C TYR A 289 -12.55 19.67 -3.87
N ALA A 290 -11.91 19.05 -4.87
CA ALA A 290 -12.38 17.78 -5.44
C ALA A 290 -12.02 16.60 -4.53
N LEU A 291 -10.80 16.58 -3.99
CA LEU A 291 -10.31 15.54 -3.07
C LEU A 291 -9.72 16.16 -1.80
N GLY A 292 -10.27 15.79 -0.64
CA GLY A 292 -9.78 16.13 0.67
C GLY A 292 -8.92 15.01 1.26
N VAL A 293 -7.79 15.36 1.87
CA VAL A 293 -7.01 14.44 2.71
C VAL A 293 -7.18 14.90 4.15
N ASN A 294 -8.02 14.20 4.92
CA ASN A 294 -8.42 14.54 6.29
C ASN A 294 -7.65 13.68 7.31
N GLY A 295 -6.34 13.94 7.42
CA GLY A 295 -5.45 13.19 8.30
C GLY A 295 -5.10 11.77 7.84
N GLY A 296 -5.60 11.33 6.67
CA GLY A 296 -5.24 10.06 6.03
C GLY A 296 -4.06 10.16 5.07
N ASN A 297 -3.88 9.14 4.24
CA ASN A 297 -2.88 9.08 3.19
C ASN A 297 -3.57 8.84 1.84
N LEU A 298 -3.46 9.79 0.92
CA LEU A 298 -3.94 9.65 -0.45
C LEU A 298 -2.74 9.55 -1.39
N THR A 299 -2.65 8.48 -2.16
CA THR A 299 -1.73 8.36 -3.30
C THR A 299 -2.54 8.47 -4.59
N VAL A 300 -2.14 9.37 -5.48
CA VAL A 300 -2.74 9.53 -6.81
C VAL A 300 -1.76 9.05 -7.88
N ASN A 301 -2.22 8.09 -8.67
CA ASN A 301 -1.46 7.39 -9.70
C ASN A 301 -2.14 7.50 -11.07
N GLY A 302 -1.39 7.09 -12.10
CA GLY A 302 -1.89 6.98 -13.45
C GLY A 302 -2.05 8.32 -14.16
N LYS A 303 -1.96 8.27 -15.49
CA LYS A 303 -2.34 9.40 -16.33
C LYS A 303 -3.82 9.71 -16.09
N GLY A 304 -4.25 10.93 -16.30
CA GLY A 304 -5.64 11.35 -16.05
C GLY A 304 -5.70 12.78 -15.58
N THR A 305 -6.88 13.26 -15.23
CA THR A 305 -7.09 14.69 -14.93
C THR A 305 -7.93 14.86 -13.67
N VAL A 306 -7.57 15.83 -12.82
CA VAL A 306 -8.50 16.45 -11.86
C VAL A 306 -8.69 17.90 -12.27
N ASP A 307 -9.92 18.25 -12.61
CA ASP A 307 -10.31 19.56 -13.11
C ASP A 307 -11.21 20.27 -12.09
N ALA A 308 -10.69 21.35 -11.51
CA ALA A 308 -11.37 22.23 -10.58
C ALA A 308 -11.45 23.68 -11.12
N THR A 309 -11.51 23.88 -12.44
CA THR A 309 -11.52 25.23 -13.04
C THR A 309 -12.89 25.90 -13.03
N ALA A 310 -13.92 25.32 -12.41
CA ALA A 310 -15.28 25.86 -12.47
C ALA A 310 -15.48 27.19 -11.72
N ALA A 311 -14.64 27.50 -10.73
CA ALA A 311 -14.61 28.78 -10.01
C ALA A 311 -13.22 29.07 -9.43
N GLU A 312 -12.96 30.34 -9.10
CA GLU A 312 -11.66 30.83 -8.62
C GLU A 312 -11.18 30.16 -7.32
N ASP A 313 -12.10 29.79 -6.44
CA ASP A 313 -11.82 29.29 -5.10
C ASP A 313 -11.78 27.76 -4.98
N LEU A 314 -11.85 27.03 -6.11
CA LEU A 314 -11.87 25.56 -6.11
C LEU A 314 -10.49 24.95 -6.32
N TYR A 315 -10.19 23.91 -5.55
CA TYR A 315 -8.92 23.20 -5.58
C TYR A 315 -9.08 21.78 -6.12
N CYS A 316 -8.02 21.23 -6.71
CA CYS A 316 -8.00 19.78 -6.96
C CYS A 316 -7.89 19.03 -5.62
N PHE A 317 -6.98 19.49 -4.75
CA PHE A 317 -6.68 18.85 -3.47
C PHE A 317 -6.64 19.83 -2.30
N HIS A 318 -7.14 19.37 -1.16
CA HIS A 318 -6.97 20.04 0.13
C HIS A 318 -6.47 19.08 1.20
N VAL A 319 -5.28 19.34 1.75
CA VAL A 319 -4.66 18.52 2.79
C VAL A 319 -4.82 19.20 4.13
N TYR A 320 -5.59 18.57 5.02
CA TYR A 320 -5.86 19.06 6.35
C TYR A 320 -5.98 17.91 7.35
N ALA A 321 -6.13 18.22 8.63
CA ALA A 321 -6.26 17.20 9.65
C ALA A 321 -6.85 17.78 10.95
N PRO A 322 -7.53 16.96 11.77
CA PRO A 322 -7.81 17.29 13.16
C PRO A 322 -6.53 17.61 13.94
N PHE A 323 -6.68 18.22 15.11
CA PHE A 323 -5.54 18.44 16.00
C PHE A 323 -4.83 17.10 16.28
N TYR A 324 -3.49 17.11 16.20
CA TYR A 324 -2.56 16.00 16.46
C TYR A 324 -2.38 14.93 15.36
N THR A 325 -3.10 14.98 14.24
CA THR A 325 -2.79 14.16 13.07
C THR A 325 -2.21 14.99 11.92
N ARG A 326 -1.71 14.33 10.88
CA ARG A 326 -1.16 14.94 9.65
C ARG A 326 -1.59 14.08 8.48
N GLY A 327 -2.18 14.69 7.46
CA GLY A 327 -2.48 14.00 6.21
C GLY A 327 -1.27 13.98 5.29
N THR A 328 -1.20 12.97 4.41
CA THR A 328 -0.21 12.89 3.34
C THR A 328 -0.93 12.77 2.01
N LEU A 329 -0.63 13.70 1.09
CA LEU A 329 -0.96 13.57 -0.32
C LEU A 329 0.30 13.18 -1.06
N THR A 330 0.26 12.12 -1.87
CA THR A 330 1.33 11.76 -2.80
C THR A 330 0.78 11.77 -4.22
N ILE A 331 1.41 12.54 -5.11
CA ILE A 331 1.04 12.63 -6.52
C ILE A 331 2.18 12.05 -7.35
N ASN A 332 1.92 10.98 -8.10
CA ASN A 332 2.91 10.31 -8.93
C ASN A 332 2.80 10.66 -10.42
N ASP A 333 1.60 10.96 -10.91
CA ASP A 333 1.32 11.32 -12.31
C ASP A 333 -0.02 12.10 -12.38
N GLY A 334 -0.48 12.45 -13.58
CA GLY A 334 -1.76 13.11 -13.84
C GLY A 334 -1.65 14.60 -14.14
N SER A 335 -2.79 15.21 -14.50
CA SER A 335 -2.91 16.63 -14.85
C SER A 335 -3.92 17.32 -13.93
N TYR A 336 -3.57 18.49 -13.41
CA TYR A 336 -4.29 19.15 -12.33
C TYR A 336 -4.57 20.59 -12.69
N TYR A 337 -5.84 20.93 -12.83
CA TYR A 337 -6.30 22.24 -13.28
C TYR A 337 -7.17 22.92 -12.23
N SER A 338 -6.89 24.19 -11.95
CA SER A 338 -7.70 25.08 -11.12
C SER A 338 -7.56 26.50 -11.69
N GLN A 339 -8.32 27.47 -11.19
CA GLN A 339 -8.06 28.88 -11.48
C GLN A 339 -7.04 29.52 -10.52
N THR A 340 -6.83 28.92 -9.33
CA THR A 340 -5.92 29.49 -8.32
C THR A 340 -4.97 28.47 -7.74
N THR A 341 -5.44 27.29 -7.32
CA THR A 341 -4.62 26.35 -6.54
C THR A 341 -5.01 24.92 -6.86
N ALA A 342 -4.08 24.14 -7.40
CA ALA A 342 -4.26 22.70 -7.55
C ALA A 342 -4.12 21.97 -6.21
N VAL A 343 -3.11 22.32 -5.41
CA VAL A 343 -2.82 21.66 -4.13
C VAL A 343 -2.73 22.69 -3.02
N ASN A 344 -3.63 22.61 -2.04
CA ASN A 344 -3.57 23.42 -0.83
C ASN A 344 -3.23 22.55 0.40
N VAL A 345 -2.25 22.94 1.21
CA VAL A 345 -1.83 22.23 2.42
C VAL A 345 -2.03 23.12 3.65
N GLN A 346 -3.09 22.84 4.41
CA GLN A 346 -3.34 23.48 5.69
C GLN A 346 -2.59 22.81 6.84
N ARG A 347 -2.48 21.48 6.81
CA ARG A 347 -1.75 20.67 7.80
C ARG A 347 -1.48 19.30 7.24
N GLY A 348 -0.21 18.89 7.22
CA GLY A 348 0.21 17.65 6.58
C GLY A 348 1.36 17.88 5.62
N VAL A 349 1.51 16.96 4.67
CA VAL A 349 2.53 17.04 3.62
C VAL A 349 1.91 16.68 2.28
N ALA A 350 2.22 17.46 1.24
CA ALA A 350 2.09 17.00 -0.14
C ALA A 350 3.46 16.61 -0.70
N ILE A 351 3.54 15.41 -1.28
CA ILE A 351 4.72 14.87 -1.95
C ILE A 351 4.38 14.77 -3.43
N ILE A 352 5.10 15.50 -4.27
CA ILE A 352 4.85 15.55 -5.71
C ILE A 352 6.04 14.89 -6.41
N ASN A 353 5.84 13.67 -6.88
CA ASN A 353 6.83 12.91 -7.64
C ASN A 353 6.72 13.16 -9.15
N GLY A 354 5.56 13.61 -9.61
CA GLY A 354 5.27 13.88 -11.02
C GLY A 354 3.94 14.61 -11.22
N GLY A 355 3.52 14.74 -12.48
CA GLY A 355 2.26 15.38 -12.88
C GLY A 355 2.43 16.73 -13.57
N PHE A 356 1.33 17.25 -14.10
CA PHE A 356 1.23 18.54 -14.79
C PHE A 356 0.25 19.45 -14.05
N PHE A 357 0.68 20.67 -13.71
CA PHE A 357 -0.10 21.59 -12.89
C PHE A 357 -0.27 22.92 -13.63
N ASP A 358 -1.51 23.31 -13.88
CA ASP A 358 -1.85 24.56 -14.55
C ASP A 358 -2.98 25.27 -13.78
N CYS A 359 -2.66 26.43 -13.23
CA CYS A 359 -3.56 27.24 -12.43
C CYS A 359 -3.64 28.68 -12.94
N ASP A 360 -3.64 28.87 -14.26
CA ASP A 360 -3.76 30.18 -14.93
C ASP A 360 -2.73 31.21 -14.43
N GLY A 361 -1.49 30.75 -14.21
CA GLY A 361 -0.38 31.58 -13.71
C GLY A 361 -0.52 32.07 -12.27
N SER A 362 -1.40 31.46 -11.48
CA SER A 362 -1.54 31.79 -10.07
C SER A 362 -0.23 31.57 -9.29
N PRO A 363 0.17 32.54 -8.44
CA PRO A 363 1.31 32.38 -7.54
C PRO A 363 1.05 31.37 -6.42
N TYR A 364 -0.17 30.82 -6.33
CA TYR A 364 -0.61 29.82 -5.37
C TYR A 364 -0.94 28.47 -6.03
N THR A 365 -0.36 28.18 -7.21
CA THR A 365 -0.57 26.94 -7.98
C THR A 365 -0.47 25.70 -7.09
N ILE A 366 0.56 25.64 -6.25
CA ILE A 366 0.62 24.78 -5.07
C ILE A 366 0.95 25.67 -3.86
N ASN A 367 0.27 25.44 -2.74
CA ASN A 367 0.23 26.39 -1.64
C ASN A 367 0.14 25.69 -0.27
N CYS A 368 0.80 26.25 0.73
CA CYS A 368 0.60 25.99 2.14
C CYS A 368 -0.06 27.19 2.82
N ILE A 369 -0.70 26.96 3.96
CA ILE A 369 -1.11 28.08 4.82
C ILE A 369 0.14 28.68 5.49
N ASP A 370 0.44 29.97 5.24
CA ASP A 370 1.64 30.70 5.71
C ASP A 370 2.06 30.35 7.15
N SER A 371 1.10 30.45 8.08
CA SER A 371 1.37 30.20 9.50
C SER A 371 1.74 28.73 9.78
N ALA A 372 1.14 27.80 9.04
CA ALA A 372 1.38 26.37 9.14
C ALA A 372 2.69 25.96 8.46
N TYR A 373 3.04 26.59 7.35
CA TYR A 373 4.33 26.43 6.70
C TYR A 373 5.46 26.92 7.62
N LYS A 374 5.33 28.15 8.12
CA LYS A 374 6.33 28.78 9.00
C LYS A 374 6.58 28.01 10.30
N ASN A 375 5.57 27.31 10.83
CA ASN A 375 5.70 26.49 12.03
C ASN A 375 5.95 24.99 11.74
N GLY A 376 6.07 24.59 10.47
CA GLY A 376 6.39 23.22 10.05
C GLY A 376 5.24 22.20 10.18
N THR A 377 3.99 22.66 10.33
CA THR A 377 2.81 21.78 10.35
C THR A 377 2.21 21.51 8.97
N ALA A 378 2.51 22.35 7.98
CA ALA A 378 2.25 22.13 6.56
C ALA A 378 3.58 22.11 5.79
N ASN A 379 3.70 21.26 4.78
CA ASN A 379 4.85 21.23 3.89
C ASN A 379 4.47 20.71 2.49
N ILE A 380 5.22 21.14 1.48
CA ILE A 380 5.17 20.59 0.12
C ILE A 380 6.60 20.20 -0.25
N ILE A 381 6.75 19.01 -0.82
CA ILE A 381 8.05 18.48 -1.27
C ILE A 381 7.90 18.03 -2.71
N VAL A 382 8.66 18.64 -3.62
CA VAL A 382 8.60 18.38 -5.06
C VAL A 382 9.86 17.66 -5.53
N TYR A 383 9.67 16.43 -6.01
CA TYR A 383 10.68 15.58 -6.65
C TYR A 383 10.52 15.56 -8.17
N GLY A 384 9.37 15.97 -8.71
CA GLY A 384 9.13 16.00 -10.15
C GLY A 384 7.85 16.73 -10.52
N GLY A 385 7.55 16.74 -11.82
CA GLY A 385 6.37 17.38 -12.38
C GLY A 385 6.68 18.68 -13.12
N THR A 386 5.68 19.17 -13.85
CA THR A 386 5.73 20.40 -14.64
C THR A 386 4.66 21.38 -14.15
N PHE A 387 5.07 22.62 -13.91
CA PHE A 387 4.21 23.69 -13.37
C PHE A 387 4.16 24.84 -14.37
N VAL A 388 2.96 25.21 -14.81
CA VAL A 388 2.76 26.29 -15.78
C VAL A 388 2.80 27.63 -15.07
N ASN A 389 3.73 28.50 -15.50
CA ASN A 389 3.91 29.87 -15.00
C ASN A 389 4.20 29.98 -13.48
N PHE A 390 4.60 28.88 -12.85
CA PHE A 390 4.90 28.81 -11.42
C PHE A 390 6.24 28.10 -11.21
N ASP A 391 7.25 28.79 -10.65
CA ASP A 391 8.55 28.20 -10.33
C ASP A 391 8.53 27.61 -8.90
N PRO A 392 8.44 26.27 -8.73
CA PRO A 392 8.40 25.67 -7.40
C PRO A 392 9.69 25.85 -6.60
N SER A 393 10.80 26.25 -7.23
CA SER A 393 12.09 26.47 -6.56
C SER A 393 12.31 27.88 -6.04
N ASN A 394 11.51 28.85 -6.50
CA ASN A 394 11.62 30.26 -6.14
C ASN A 394 10.28 30.99 -6.38
N ASN A 395 9.31 30.73 -5.51
CA ASN A 395 7.97 31.31 -5.60
C ASN A 395 7.69 32.32 -4.47
N THR A 396 6.45 32.80 -4.44
CA THR A 396 5.95 33.78 -3.47
C THR A 396 4.80 33.27 -2.60
N ALA A 397 4.43 31.99 -2.67
CA ALA A 397 3.24 31.44 -2.03
C ALA A 397 3.22 31.71 -0.51
N GLU A 398 4.29 31.34 0.21
CA GLU A 398 4.48 31.65 1.66
C GLU A 398 5.54 32.73 1.91
N GLY A 399 5.77 33.58 0.91
CA GLY A 399 6.76 34.65 0.95
C GLY A 399 7.85 34.52 -0.11
N ALA A 400 8.60 35.61 -0.29
CA ALA A 400 9.61 35.70 -1.35
C ALA A 400 10.73 34.66 -1.16
N GLY A 401 11.00 33.91 -2.22
CA GLY A 401 12.08 32.92 -2.23
C GLY A 401 11.69 31.57 -1.62
N THR A 402 10.40 31.28 -1.49
CA THR A 402 9.92 29.95 -1.10
C THR A 402 10.40 28.92 -2.13
N ASN A 403 10.93 27.80 -1.61
CA ASN A 403 11.40 26.67 -2.40
C ASN A 403 10.76 25.39 -1.86
N TYR A 404 9.99 24.70 -2.70
CA TYR A 404 9.42 23.38 -2.39
C TYR A 404 10.20 22.22 -3.00
N VAL A 405 11.18 22.49 -3.86
CA VAL A 405 11.95 21.47 -4.56
C VAL A 405 12.87 20.76 -3.57
N ALA A 406 12.81 19.43 -3.58
CA ALA A 406 13.59 18.58 -2.71
C ALA A 406 15.10 18.74 -2.95
N ALA A 407 15.90 18.47 -1.91
CA ALA A 407 17.36 18.45 -2.05
C ALA A 407 17.79 17.39 -3.10
N GLY A 408 18.73 17.75 -3.97
CA GLY A 408 19.16 16.89 -5.08
C GLY A 408 18.27 16.98 -6.31
N TYR A 409 17.33 17.94 -6.36
CA TYR A 409 16.49 18.24 -7.52
C TYR A 409 16.62 19.71 -7.90
N THR A 410 16.31 20.03 -9.16
CA THR A 410 16.39 21.39 -9.72
C THR A 410 15.26 21.65 -10.71
N VAL A 411 15.08 22.90 -11.12
CA VAL A 411 14.06 23.33 -12.08
C VAL A 411 14.69 23.68 -13.42
N VAL A 412 14.10 23.17 -14.49
CA VAL A 412 14.37 23.58 -15.87
C VAL A 412 13.16 24.36 -16.36
N SER A 413 13.37 25.58 -16.85
CA SER A 413 12.33 26.43 -17.43
C SER A 413 12.34 26.38 -18.95
N GLU A 414 11.17 26.27 -19.59
CA GLU A 414 11.00 26.33 -21.04
C GLU A 414 9.84 27.27 -21.42
N GLU A 415 10.12 28.29 -22.22
CA GLU A 415 9.09 29.17 -22.80
C GLU A 415 8.38 28.46 -23.96
N GLN A 416 7.08 28.34 -23.86
CA GLN A 416 6.20 27.71 -24.83
C GLN A 416 5.72 28.72 -25.88
N SER A 417 5.25 28.23 -27.02
CA SER A 417 4.82 29.10 -28.14
C SER A 417 3.64 30.03 -27.82
N ASN A 418 2.87 29.72 -26.77
CA ASN A 418 1.75 30.55 -26.30
C ASN A 418 2.17 31.62 -25.28
N GLY A 419 3.46 31.70 -24.94
CA GLY A 419 4.01 32.63 -23.95
C GLY A 419 4.06 32.10 -22.52
N ASP A 420 3.53 30.90 -22.28
CA ASP A 420 3.66 30.25 -20.97
C ASP A 420 5.10 29.81 -20.73
N ILE A 421 5.52 29.83 -19.47
CA ILE A 421 6.79 29.26 -19.04
C ILE A 421 6.49 28.00 -18.25
N TRP A 422 7.00 26.88 -18.72
CA TRP A 422 6.88 25.60 -18.04
C TRP A 422 8.10 25.40 -17.15
N TYR A 423 7.89 25.15 -15.87
CA TYR A 423 8.93 24.83 -14.90
C TYR A 423 8.86 23.34 -14.57
N THR A 424 9.83 22.57 -15.04
CA THR A 424 9.90 21.13 -14.81
C THR A 424 10.96 20.79 -13.78
N VAL A 425 10.58 20.05 -12.74
CA VAL A 425 11.49 19.57 -11.69
C VAL A 425 12.14 18.25 -12.13
N VAL A 426 13.46 18.18 -12.05
CA VAL A 426 14.27 17.02 -12.44
C VAL A 426 15.37 16.75 -11.41
N PRO A 427 15.90 15.51 -11.33
CA PRO A 427 17.09 15.23 -10.52
C PRO A 427 18.27 16.13 -10.91
N GLN A 428 19.01 16.61 -9.93
CA GLN A 428 20.24 17.36 -10.14
C GLN A 428 21.36 16.40 -10.55
N ASN A 429 21.98 16.67 -11.70
CA ASN A 429 23.10 15.87 -12.22
C ASN A 429 24.41 16.08 -11.44
#